data_AF-A0A173ZBB5-F1
#
_entry.id   AF-A0A173ZBB5-F1
#
_cell.length_a   1.000
_cell.length_b   1.000
_cell.length_c   1.000
_cell.angle_alpha   90.00
_cell.angle_beta   90.00
_cell.angle_gamma   90.00
#
_symmetry.space_group_name_H-M   'P 1'
#
loop_
_entity.id
_entity.type
_entity.pdbx_description
1 polymer ?
#
loop_
_entity_poly.entity_id
_entity_poly.type
_entity_poly.pdbx_seq_one_letter_code
_entity_poly.pdbx_strand_id
1 'polypeptide(L)' 'MNRGRDRRQVKLDDQQHYKELEESHDAKASERFHTPAYQSYSVEDYLRKMGVDVTKGVDAGGQEHSD' A
#
# COMPACT_ATOMS: atom_id res chain seq x y z
N MET A 1 -31.75 47.16 2.26
CA MET A 1 -30.55 46.41 1.79
C MET A 1 -30.45 45.13 2.60
N ASN A 2 -30.67 43.96 1.99
CA ASN A 2 -30.45 42.67 2.66
C ASN A 2 -28.95 42.44 2.81
N ARG A 3 -28.47 42.36 4.05
CA ARG A 3 -27.04 42.44 4.43
C ARG A 3 -26.34 41.08 4.39
N GLY A 4 -26.47 40.32 3.31
CA GLY A 4 -25.75 39.05 3.14
C GLY A 4 -26.48 38.00 2.31
N ARG A 5 -25.74 36.92 1.98
CA ARG A 5 -26.28 35.72 1.32
C ARG A 5 -27.26 34.98 2.24
N ASP A 6 -28.32 34.41 1.66
CA ASP A 6 -29.28 33.60 2.43
C ASP A 6 -28.56 32.39 3.05
N ARG A 7 -28.86 32.10 4.32
CA ARG A 7 -28.23 31.00 5.07
C ARG A 7 -28.43 29.64 4.38
N ARG A 8 -29.51 29.50 3.60
CA ARG A 8 -29.77 28.33 2.76
C ARG A 8 -28.79 28.19 1.60
N GLN A 9 -28.43 29.30 0.95
CA GLN A 9 -27.44 29.29 -0.12
C GLN A 9 -26.06 28.93 0.41
N VAL A 10 -25.66 29.51 1.55
CA VAL A 10 -24.37 29.19 2.18
C VAL A 10 -24.24 27.69 2.47
N LYS A 11 -25.30 27.06 3.01
CA LYS A 11 -25.31 25.61 3.27
C LYS A 11 -25.26 24.74 2.01
N LEU A 12 -25.79 25.24 0.88
CA LEU A 12 -25.74 24.52 -0.40
C LEU A 12 -24.36 24.65 -1.03
N ASP A 13 -23.75 25.84 -0.95
CA ASP A 13 -22.38 26.08 -1.40
C ASP A 13 -21.39 25.23 -0.59
N ASP A 14 -21.54 25.17 0.74
CA ASP A 14 -20.70 24.34 1.61
C ASP A 14 -20.81 22.84 1.26
N GLN A 15 -22.04 22.34 1.05
CA GLN A 15 -22.25 20.93 0.67
C GLN A 15 -21.66 20.60 -0.70
N GLN A 16 -21.80 21.50 -1.69
CA GLN A 16 -21.21 21.31 -3.00
C GLN A 16 -19.68 21.31 -2.91
N HIS A 17 -19.10 22.24 -2.16
CA HIS A 17 -17.65 22.36 -1.99
C HIS A 17 -17.02 21.08 -1.42
N TYR A 18 -17.57 20.50 -0.35
CA TYR A 18 -17.03 19.25 0.21
C TYR A 18 -17.26 18.04 -0.70
N LYS A 19 -18.40 17.99 -1.40
CA LYS A 19 -18.70 16.89 -2.33
C LYS A 19 -17.72 16.87 -3.52
N GLU A 20 -17.42 18.02 -4.11
CA GLU A 20 -16.44 18.14 -5.20
C GLU A 20 -15.04 17.70 -4.75
N LEU A 21 -14.65 18.04 -3.52
CA LEU A 21 -13.39 17.59 -2.93
C LEU A 21 -13.34 16.06 -2.76
N GLU A 22 -14.42 15.44 -2.28
CA GLU A 22 -14.54 13.97 -2.14
C GLU A 22 -14.53 13.24 -3.49
N GLU A 23 -15.17 13.80 -4.51
CA GLU A 23 -15.22 13.22 -5.86
C GLU A 23 -13.88 13.35 -6.60
N SER A 24 -13.07 14.37 -6.29
CA SER A 24 -11.73 14.58 -6.85
C SER A 24 -10.66 13.68 -6.22
N HIS A 25 -10.93 12.39 -6.14
CA HIS A 25 -9.94 11.44 -5.64
C HIS A 25 -8.87 11.19 -6.71
N ASP A 26 -7.63 11.65 -6.51
CA ASP A 26 -6.50 11.29 -7.37
C ASP A 26 -6.27 9.78 -7.29
N ALA A 27 -6.63 9.06 -8.35
CA ALA A 27 -6.51 7.61 -8.44
C ALA A 27 -5.08 7.13 -8.12
N LYS A 28 -4.05 7.92 -8.49
CA LYS A 28 -2.65 7.61 -8.19
C LYS A 28 -2.32 7.76 -6.70
N ALA A 29 -2.96 8.70 -6.01
CA ALA A 29 -2.81 8.81 -4.56
C ALA A 29 -3.44 7.60 -3.86
N SER A 30 -4.59 7.12 -4.34
CA SER A 30 -5.26 5.92 -3.77
C SER A 30 -4.33 4.72 -3.82
N GLU A 31 -3.77 4.47 -5.01
CA GLU A 31 -2.89 3.36 -5.26
C GLU A 31 -1.68 3.42 -4.32
N ARG A 32 -1.06 4.60 -4.16
CA ARG A 32 0.07 4.82 -3.26
C ARG A 32 -0.26 4.61 -1.79
N PHE A 33 -1.47 4.96 -1.35
CA PHE A 33 -1.90 4.72 0.03
C PHE A 33 -2.04 3.22 0.34
N HIS A 34 -2.46 2.43 -0.66
CA HIS A 34 -2.62 0.98 -0.51
C HIS A 34 -1.36 0.18 -0.82
N THR A 35 -0.36 0.77 -1.47
CA THR A 35 0.91 0.09 -1.71
C THR A 35 1.69 -0.05 -0.39
N PRO A 36 1.99 -1.28 0.07
CA PRO A 36 2.80 -1.47 1.26
C PRO A 36 4.22 -0.94 1.02
N ALA A 37 4.79 -0.25 2.02
CA ALA A 37 6.13 0.34 1.93
C ALA A 37 7.25 -0.71 1.74
N TYR A 38 7.00 -1.94 2.19
CA TYR A 38 7.91 -3.07 2.04
C TYR A 38 7.21 -4.20 1.30
N GLN A 39 7.87 -4.71 0.26
CA GLN A 39 7.44 -5.96 -0.39
C GLN A 39 7.73 -7.10 0.59
N SER A 40 6.70 -7.87 0.95
CA SER A 40 6.90 -9.06 1.78
C SER A 40 7.80 -10.04 1.03
N TYR A 41 9.00 -10.25 1.54
CA TYR A 41 9.96 -11.18 0.97
C TYR A 41 9.93 -12.46 1.80
N SER A 42 9.50 -13.56 1.20
CA SER A 42 9.45 -14.83 1.91
C SER A 42 10.85 -15.44 2.03
N VAL A 43 11.04 -16.28 3.05
CA VAL A 43 12.30 -17.04 3.21
C VAL A 43 12.54 -17.93 1.99
N GLU A 44 11.48 -18.46 1.39
CA GLU A 44 11.55 -19.27 0.16
C GLU A 44 12.08 -18.46 -1.02
N ASP A 45 11.63 -17.21 -1.20
CA ASP A 45 12.14 -16.32 -2.25
C ASP A 45 13.62 -15.99 -2.08
N TYR A 46 14.07 -15.83 -0.83
CA TYR A 46 15.48 -15.65 -0.49
C TYR A 46 16.30 -16.89 -0.86
N LEU A 47 15.86 -18.07 -0.41
CA LEU A 47 16.55 -19.32 -0.68
C LEU A 47 16.65 -19.59 -2.18
N ARG A 48 15.55 -19.36 -2.93
CA ARG A 48 15.53 -19.46 -4.39
C ARG A 48 16.48 -18.46 -5.06
N LYS A 49 16.57 -17.22 -4.58
CA LYS A 49 17.53 -16.22 -5.07
C LYS A 49 18.98 -16.65 -4.83
N MET A 50 19.23 -17.34 -3.73
CA MET A 50 20.55 -17.89 -3.38
C MET A 50 20.85 -19.22 -4.11
N GLY A 51 19.94 -19.71 -4.95
CA GLY A 51 20.12 -20.96 -5.70
C GLY A 51 19.90 -22.21 -4.86
N VAL A 52 19.30 -22.09 -3.68
CA VAL A 52 18.95 -23.22 -2.81
C VAL A 52 17.60 -23.79 -3.27
N ASP A 53 17.60 -25.04 -3.72
CA ASP A 53 16.39 -25.76 -4.12
C ASP A 53 15.71 -26.37 -2.89
N VAL A 54 14.67 -25.70 -2.37
CA VAL A 54 13.92 -26.13 -1.18
C VAL A 54 13.09 -27.41 -1.43
N THR A 55 12.84 -27.76 -2.71
CA THR A 55 12.05 -28.95 -3.08
C THR A 55 12.88 -30.23 -3.05
N LYS A 56 14.20 -30.10 -3.22
CA LYS A 56 15.15 -31.19 -3.06
C LYS A 56 15.63 -31.15 -1.63
N GLY A 57 15.18 -32.11 -0.83
CA GLY A 57 15.58 -32.23 0.58
C GLY A 57 17.09 -31.98 0.73
N VAL A 58 17.45 -31.13 1.68
CA VAL A 58 18.84 -30.80 2.00
C VAL A 58 19.58 -32.12 2.25
N ASP A 59 20.45 -32.52 1.32
CA ASP A 59 21.42 -33.58 1.56
C ASP A 59 22.46 -32.99 2.53
N ALA A 60 22.12 -33.01 3.81
CA ALA A 60 22.98 -32.61 4.91
C ALA A 60 24.06 -33.68 5.09
N GLY A 61 24.90 -33.86 4.06
CA GLY A 61 26.15 -34.59 4.16
C GLY A 61 27.04 -33.84 5.15
N GLY A 62 27.08 -34.34 6.38
CA GLY A 62 27.83 -33.76 7.48
C GLY A 62 29.27 -33.46 7.07
N GLN A 63 29.65 -32.19 7.16
CA GLN A 63 31.03 -31.78 7.05
C GLN A 63 31.71 -32.17 8.36
N GLU A 64 32.22 -33.40 8.42
CA GLU A 64 33.05 -33.86 9.53
C GLU A 64 34.39 -33.14 9.43
N HIS A 65 34.56 -32.13 10.29
CA HIS A 65 35.83 -31.47 10.51
C HIS A 65 36.73 -32.42 11.31
N SER A 66 37.66 -33.06 10.61
CA SER A 66 38.78 -33.77 11.24
C SER A 66 39.81 -32.75 11.74
N ASP A 67 40.12 -32.79 13.05
CA ASP A 67 41.26 -32.11 13.69
C ASP A 67 42.51 -33.00 13.61
#